data_AF-A0A129YBP3-F1
#
_entry.id   AF-A0A129YBP3-F1
#
_cell.length_a   1.000
_cell.length_b   1.000
_cell.length_c   1.000
_cell.angle_alpha   90.00
_cell.angle_beta   90.00
_cell.angle_gamma   90.00
#
_symmetry.space_group_name_H-M   'P 1'
#
loop_
_entity.id
_entity.type
_entity.pdbx_description
1 polymer ?
#
loop_
_entity_poly.entity_id
_entity_poly.type
_entity_poly.pdbx_seq_one_letter_code
_entity_poly.pdbx_strand_id
1 'polypeptide(L)' 'MSKFLVFIGSILFFSSVLAGDIPEVDIQDQQSDQELCAQKFYNQCINKCEKTNYGDCTQACEENAKNQCLYAGE' A
#
# COMPACT_ATOMS: atom_id res chain seq x y z
N MET A 1 -42.10 29.80 14.57
CA MET A 1 -40.88 29.02 14.89
C MET A 1 -40.91 27.60 14.28
N SER A 2 -42.06 26.91 14.25
CA SER A 2 -42.19 25.56 13.66
C SER A 2 -41.83 25.43 12.17
N LYS A 3 -41.98 26.50 11.36
CA LYS A 3 -41.68 26.48 9.92
C LYS A 3 -40.18 26.45 9.59
N PHE A 4 -39.33 26.99 10.47
CA PHE A 4 -37.87 26.97 10.30
C PHE A 4 -37.27 25.58 10.58
N LEU A 5 -37.87 24.84 11.51
CA LEU A 5 -37.43 23.49 11.87
C LEU A 5 -37.68 22.47 10.74
N VAL A 6 -38.73 22.68 9.92
CA VAL A 6 -39.02 21.83 8.76
C VAL A 6 -37.97 22.01 7.65
N PHE A 7 -37.43 23.22 7.48
CA PHE A 7 -36.41 23.51 6.47
C PHE A 7 -35.05 22.86 6.80
N ILE A 8 -34.70 22.78 8.08
CA ILE A 8 -33.42 22.20 8.54
C ILE A 8 -33.41 20.67 8.38
N GLY A 9 -34.57 20.01 8.54
CA GLY A 9 -34.69 18.56 8.36
C GLY A 9 -34.53 18.09 6.91
N SER A 10 -34.83 18.94 5.92
CA SER A 10 -34.80 18.55 4.50
C SER A 10 -33.39 18.51 3.89
N ILE A 11 -32.40 19.17 4.50
CA ILE A 11 -31.03 19.25 3.99
C ILE A 11 -30.23 17.97 4.30
N LEU A 12 -30.63 17.22 5.33
CA LEU A 12 -29.93 16.01 5.79
C LEU A 12 -30.22 14.75 4.95
N PHE A 13 -31.15 14.80 3.98
CA PHE A 13 -31.51 13.66 3.15
C PHE A 13 -30.71 13.55 1.84
N PHE A 14 -29.85 14.52 1.52
CA PHE A 14 -29.01 14.47 0.31
C PHE A 14 -27.57 14.00 0.58
N SER A 15 -27.25 13.67 1.83
CA SER A 15 -25.96 13.07 2.21
C SER A 15 -25.95 11.56 1.93
N SER A 16 -26.43 11.14 0.75
CA SER A 16 -26.07 9.84 0.21
C SER A 16 -24.58 9.88 -0.07
N VAL A 17 -23.82 9.46 0.94
CA VAL A 17 -22.46 8.95 0.84
C VAL A 17 -22.38 8.15 -0.47
N LEU A 18 -21.81 8.77 -1.50
CA LEU A 18 -21.06 8.05 -2.51
C LEU A 18 -19.87 7.48 -1.74
N ALA A 19 -20.06 6.32 -1.13
CA ALA A 19 -18.97 5.37 -1.03
C ALA A 19 -18.70 4.94 -2.47
N GLY A 20 -18.00 5.82 -3.21
CA GLY A 20 -17.48 5.47 -4.51
C GLY A 20 -16.60 4.26 -4.27
N ASP A 21 -16.88 3.18 -5.01
CA ASP A 21 -16.04 2.00 -5.08
C ASP A 21 -14.58 2.44 -5.06
N ILE A 22 -13.82 1.91 -4.10
CA ILE A 22 -12.36 2.08 -4.05
C ILE A 22 -11.87 1.70 -5.45
N PRO A 23 -11.26 2.62 -6.21
CA PRO A 23 -10.81 2.29 -7.55
C PRO A 23 -9.84 1.12 -7.41
N GLU A 24 -10.16 0.00 -8.06
CA GLU A 24 -9.33 -1.21 -8.10
C GLU A 24 -7.89 -0.92 -8.59
N VAL A 25 -7.68 0.26 -9.16
CA VAL A 25 -6.41 0.85 -9.58
C VAL A 25 -5.44 1.10 -8.41
N ASP A 26 -5.90 1.40 -7.20
CA ASP A 26 -5.00 1.76 -6.09
C ASP A 26 -4.30 0.53 -5.46
N ILE A 27 -5.03 -0.58 -5.33
CA ILE A 27 -4.51 -1.81 -4.69
C ILE A 27 -3.50 -2.54 -5.60
N GLN A 28 -3.75 -2.55 -6.92
CA GLN A 28 -2.89 -3.24 -7.87
C GLN A 28 -1.55 -2.51 -8.06
N ASP A 29 -1.58 -1.18 -8.15
CA ASP A 29 -0.37 -0.36 -8.24
C ASP A 29 0.47 -0.44 -6.96
N GLN A 30 -0.15 -0.43 -5.77
CA GLN A 30 0.55 -0.65 -4.51
C GLN A 30 1.25 -2.02 -4.45
N GLN A 31 0.59 -3.09 -4.88
CA GLN A 31 1.18 -4.43 -4.88
C GLN A 31 2.36 -4.51 -5.87
N SER A 32 2.22 -3.87 -7.04
CA SER A 32 3.29 -3.75 -8.04
C SER A 32 4.50 -3.00 -7.49
N ASP A 33 4.29 -1.88 -6.79
CA ASP A 33 5.36 -1.07 -6.21
C ASP A 33 6.09 -1.80 -5.08
N GLN A 34 5.35 -2.54 -4.26
CA GLN A 34 5.92 -3.37 -3.20
C GLN A 34 6.77 -4.52 -3.77
N GLU A 35 6.27 -5.23 -4.79
CA GLU A 35 7.01 -6.29 -5.47
C GLU A 35 8.28 -5.75 -6.15
N LEU A 36 8.19 -4.60 -6.82
CA LEU A 36 9.32 -3.94 -7.47
C LEU A 36 10.38 -3.50 -6.44
N CYS A 37 9.96 -2.96 -5.30
CA CYS A 37 10.84 -2.61 -4.20
C CYS A 37 11.60 -3.84 -3.68
N ALA A 38 10.88 -4.92 -3.38
CA ALA A 38 11.47 -6.15 -2.86
C ALA A 38 12.48 -6.75 -3.85
N GLN A 39 12.12 -6.79 -5.14
CA GLN A 39 12.98 -7.30 -6.19
C GLN A 39 14.27 -6.46 -6.34
N LYS A 40 14.16 -5.13 -6.30
CA LYS A 40 15.30 -4.23 -6.41
C LYS A 40 16.26 -4.41 -5.23
N PHE A 41 15.75 -4.50 -4.01
CA PHE A 41 16.56 -4.72 -2.82
C PHE A 41 17.25 -6.09 -2.87
N TYR A 42 16.49 -7.15 -3.20
CA TYR A 42 17.02 -8.50 -3.34
C TYR A 42 18.19 -8.56 -4.32
N ASN A 43 18.05 -7.95 -5.50
CA ASN A 43 19.10 -7.91 -6.52
C ASN A 43 20.37 -7.17 -6.04
N GLN A 44 20.21 -6.08 -5.30
CA GLN A 44 21.35 -5.37 -4.71
C GLN A 44 22.02 -6.18 -3.61
N CYS A 45 21.24 -6.92 -2.83
CA CYS A 45 21.71 -7.75 -1.73
C CYS A 45 22.46 -8.98 -2.25
N ILE A 46 21.89 -9.71 -3.22
CA ILE A 46 22.50 -10.94 -3.76
C ILE A 46 23.82 -10.65 -4.51
N ASN A 47 23.93 -9.51 -5.19
CA ASN A 47 25.19 -9.10 -5.83
C ASN A 47 26.33 -8.88 -4.80
N LYS A 48 25.97 -8.48 -3.57
CA LYS A 48 26.92 -8.37 -2.46
C LYS A 48 27.19 -9.75 -1.84
N CYS A 49 26.19 -10.62 -1.77
CA CYS A 49 26.34 -11.99 -1.31
C CYS A 49 27.33 -12.79 -2.15
N GLU A 50 27.27 -12.71 -3.49
CA GLU A 50 28.21 -13.42 -4.36
C GLU A 50 29.69 -13.04 -4.10
N LYS A 51 29.92 -11.86 -3.52
CA LYS A 51 31.26 -11.35 -3.16
C LYS A 51 31.70 -11.78 -1.77
N THR A 52 30.83 -12.45 -1.00
CA THR A 52 31.06 -12.83 0.39
C THR A 52 30.71 -14.30 0.61
N ASN A 53 31.58 -15.08 1.25
CA ASN A 53 31.31 -16.50 1.49
C ASN A 53 30.34 -16.75 2.67
N TYR A 54 29.20 -16.06 2.70
CA TYR A 54 28.15 -16.23 3.71
C TYR A 54 27.16 -17.31 3.24
N GLY A 55 27.12 -18.45 3.94
CA GLY A 55 26.29 -19.60 3.57
C GLY A 55 24.79 -19.31 3.49
N ASP A 56 24.28 -18.39 4.31
CA ASP A 56 22.85 -18.08 4.41
C ASP A 56 22.48 -16.70 3.84
N CYS A 57 23.38 -16.11 3.04
CA CYS A 57 23.21 -14.74 2.56
C CYS A 57 21.94 -14.55 1.71
N THR A 58 21.63 -15.54 0.87
CA THR A 58 20.42 -15.53 0.02
C THR A 58 19.14 -15.47 0.86
N GLN A 59 19.04 -16.28 1.92
CA GLN A 59 17.86 -16.30 2.78
C GLN A 59 17.71 -14.97 3.53
N ALA A 60 18.82 -14.44 4.06
CA ALA A 60 18.81 -13.13 4.71
C ALA A 60 18.41 -12.00 3.75
N CYS A 61 18.81 -12.07 2.48
CA CYS A 61 18.39 -11.10 1.47
C CYS A 61 16.88 -11.17 1.18
N GLU A 62 16.31 -12.38 1.11
CA GLU A 62 14.89 -12.57 0.86
C GLU A 62 14.03 -12.04 2.03
N GLU A 63 14.40 -12.37 3.26
CA GLU A 63 13.69 -11.90 4.46
C GLU A 63 13.77 -10.38 4.60
N ASN A 64 14.94 -9.78 4.35
CA ASN A 64 15.11 -8.33 4.42
C ASN A 64 14.39 -7.61 3.29
N ALA A 65 14.39 -8.14 2.07
CA ALA A 65 13.66 -7.54 0.94
C ALA A 65 12.16 -7.39 1.22
N LYS A 66 11.55 -8.41 1.84
CA LYS A 66 10.13 -8.37 2.22
C LYS A 66 9.87 -7.32 3.31
N ASN A 67 10.72 -7.29 4.35
CA ASN A 67 10.56 -6.37 5.48
C ASN A 67 10.81 -4.90 5.11
N GLN A 68 11.77 -4.62 4.21
CA GLN A 68 12.13 -3.26 3.82
C GLN A 68 11.01 -2.54 3.05
N CYS A 69 10.13 -3.31 2.40
CA CYS A 69 9.16 -2.80 1.44
C CYS A 69 7.72 -2.90 1.93
N LEU A 70 7.47 -3.22 3.21
CA LEU A 70 6.12 -3.35 3.80
C LEU A 70 5.23 -2.09 3.65
N TYR A 71 5.82 -0.93 3.36
CA TYR A 71 5.12 0.36 3.22
C TYR A 71 5.47 1.10 1.92
N ALA A 72 6.04 0.41 0.92
CA ALA A 72 6.32 1.03 -0.37
C ALA A 72 5.00 1.18 -1.14
N GLY A 73 4.36 2.35 -1.02
CA GLY A 73 3.05 2.63 -1.61
C GLY A 73 2.12 3.52 -0.78
N GLU A 74 2.58 4.05 0.37
CA GLU A 74 1.87 5.08 1.16
C GLU A 74 2.25 6.52 0.77
#